data_AF-A0A5N5X3Y7-F1
#
_entry.id   AF-A0A5N5X3Y7-F1
#
_cell.length_a   1.000
_cell.length_b   1.000
_cell.length_c   1.000
_cell.angle_alpha   90.00
_cell.angle_beta   90.00
_cell.angle_gamma   90.00
#
_symmetry.space_group_name_H-M   'P 1'
#
loop_
_entity.id
_entity.type
_entity.pdbx_description
1 polymer ?
#
loop_
_entity_poly.entity_id
_entity_poly.type
_entity_poly.pdbx_seq_one_letter_code
_entity_poly.pdbx_strand_id
1 'polypeptide(L)'
;MTVVHSFTLQHICLIYFIASLILSILLSVVGSYLVRFVLNNVDELRLWHANMTDTPLASLSLTHVHYNPSDPLSFLSAWLALVPQALCVSYITLIWATREVEVLLMFAGQMGCEALNFVLKRIIKEERPKQMFGKGYGMPSSHAQFVAYFAVYLGLFLLFRHSPTPSQSVSPFHLLIRLALAVGLCVGASAVAISRIYLNYHTPKQVLAGCGAGIGCAFAWFLVTAFLRTHDWIDWTLDLTLSTRLRLRDLVVSEDLTEAGWQRWEEKRKLKRRGHTSSAHRFPKSD
;
A
#
# COMPACT_ATOMS: atom_id res chain seq x y z
N MET A 1 1.78 -38.25 -3.50
CA MET A 1 0.70 -37.31 -3.93
C MET A 1 0.39 -36.36 -2.78
N THR A 2 1.31 -35.44 -2.47
CA THR A 2 1.30 -34.69 -1.20
C THR A 2 1.73 -33.24 -1.44
N VAL A 3 1.03 -32.48 -2.30
CA VAL A 3 1.37 -31.06 -2.57
C VAL A 3 0.13 -30.17 -2.80
N VAL A 4 -0.99 -30.41 -2.10
CA VAL A 4 -2.20 -29.57 -2.30
C VAL A 4 -2.72 -28.93 -1.01
N HIS A 5 -2.07 -29.13 0.13
CA HIS A 5 -2.56 -28.59 1.41
C HIS A 5 -1.99 -27.22 1.84
N SER A 6 -1.08 -26.60 1.08
CA SER A 6 -0.46 -25.31 1.47
C SER A 6 -1.06 -24.06 0.82
N PHE A 7 -2.02 -24.17 -0.11
CA PHE A 7 -2.46 -23.01 -0.90
C PHE A 7 -3.57 -22.15 -0.29
N THR A 8 -4.22 -22.61 0.79
CA THR A 8 -5.37 -21.92 1.40
C THR A 8 -5.05 -21.09 2.64
N LEU A 9 -3.88 -21.27 3.26
CA LEU A 9 -3.46 -20.40 4.39
C LEU A 9 -2.83 -19.08 3.92
N GLN A 10 -2.21 -19.04 2.73
CA GLN A 10 -1.42 -17.89 2.29
C GLN A 10 -2.27 -16.70 1.81
N HIS A 11 -3.49 -16.93 1.33
CA HIS A 11 -4.40 -15.88 0.83
C HIS A 11 -5.24 -15.23 1.93
N ILE A 12 -5.61 -15.98 2.96
CA ILE A 12 -6.25 -15.44 4.18
C ILE A 12 -5.22 -14.63 4.97
N CYS A 13 -3.98 -15.13 5.10
CA CYS A 13 -2.91 -14.39 5.78
C CYS A 13 -2.61 -13.03 5.15
N LEU A 14 -2.80 -12.82 3.85
CA LEU A 14 -2.41 -11.58 3.19
C LEU A 14 -3.44 -10.45 3.35
N ILE A 15 -4.74 -10.77 3.24
CA ILE A 15 -5.82 -9.81 3.50
C ILE A 15 -5.87 -9.53 5.00
N TYR A 16 -5.70 -10.54 5.86
CA TYR A 16 -5.53 -10.33 7.29
C TYR A 16 -4.22 -9.63 7.62
N PHE A 17 -3.13 -9.76 6.85
CA PHE A 17 -1.88 -9.04 7.10
C PHE A 17 -1.96 -7.59 6.63
N ILE A 18 -2.56 -7.28 5.48
CA ILE A 18 -2.79 -5.89 5.06
C ILE A 18 -3.82 -5.22 5.97
N ALA A 19 -4.92 -5.91 6.29
CA ALA A 19 -5.90 -5.42 7.25
C ALA A 19 -5.32 -5.32 8.66
N SER A 20 -4.50 -6.27 9.13
CA SER A 20 -3.78 -6.17 10.41
C SER A 20 -2.64 -5.17 10.38
N LEU A 21 -2.03 -4.87 9.24
CA LEU A 21 -1.00 -3.84 9.11
C LEU A 21 -1.66 -2.46 9.14
N ILE A 22 -2.75 -2.27 8.40
CA ILE A 22 -3.57 -1.04 8.45
C ILE A 22 -4.20 -0.88 9.84
N LEU A 23 -4.73 -1.96 10.42
CA LEU A 23 -5.33 -1.97 11.76
C LEU A 23 -4.26 -1.85 12.85
N SER A 24 -3.04 -2.38 12.70
CA SER A 24 -1.95 -2.18 13.67
C SER A 24 -1.30 -0.80 13.53
N ILE A 25 -1.29 -0.21 12.34
CA ILE A 25 -0.95 1.20 12.15
C ILE A 25 -2.04 2.07 12.82
N LEU A 26 -3.33 1.77 12.63
CA LEU A 26 -4.42 2.47 13.31
C LEU A 26 -4.44 2.23 14.83
N LEU A 27 -4.19 1.01 15.31
CA LEU A 27 -4.14 0.64 16.74
C LEU A 27 -2.86 1.09 17.40
N SER A 28 -1.75 1.24 16.69
CA SER A 28 -0.54 1.89 17.21
C SER A 28 -0.72 3.40 17.25
N VAL A 29 -1.48 4.00 16.34
CA VAL A 29 -1.93 5.41 16.45
C VAL A 29 -2.83 5.57 17.67
N VAL A 30 -3.92 4.80 17.79
CA VAL A 30 -4.84 4.87 18.94
C VAL A 30 -4.15 4.48 20.24
N GLY A 31 -3.31 3.44 20.23
CA GLY A 31 -2.57 2.95 21.39
C GLY A 31 -1.46 3.90 21.85
N SER A 32 -0.75 4.56 20.93
CA SER A 32 0.23 5.60 21.30
C SER A 32 -0.47 6.85 21.83
N TYR A 33 -1.67 7.18 21.31
CA TYR A 33 -2.53 8.22 21.88
C TYR A 33 -3.06 7.84 23.26
N LEU A 34 -3.46 6.58 23.48
CA LEU A 34 -3.95 6.10 24.76
C LEU A 34 -2.83 6.03 25.81
N VAL A 35 -1.65 5.53 25.42
CA VAL A 35 -0.45 5.51 26.27
C VAL A 35 0.01 6.93 26.58
N ARG A 36 0.04 7.86 25.61
CA ARG A 36 0.34 9.27 25.88
C ARG A 36 -0.76 9.97 26.67
N PHE A 37 -2.04 9.64 26.48
CA PHE A 37 -3.13 10.17 27.30
C PHE A 37 -2.95 9.68 28.75
N VAL A 38 -2.70 8.39 28.97
CA VAL A 38 -2.43 7.84 30.29
C VAL A 38 -1.16 8.42 30.91
N LEU A 39 -0.06 8.53 30.16
CA LEU A 39 1.19 9.12 30.65
C LEU A 39 1.07 10.62 30.90
N ASN A 40 0.39 11.39 30.05
CA ASN A 40 0.16 12.82 30.26
C ASN A 40 -0.73 13.07 31.48
N ASN A 41 -1.72 12.21 31.76
CA ASN A 41 -2.51 12.27 33.00
C ASN A 41 -1.70 11.86 34.26
N VAL A 42 -0.55 11.16 34.09
CA VAL A 42 0.39 10.83 35.18
C VAL A 42 1.48 11.90 35.34
N ASP A 43 1.90 12.53 34.24
CA ASP A 43 2.96 13.55 34.17
C ASP A 43 2.45 14.99 34.43
N GLU A 44 1.15 15.25 34.26
CA GLU A 44 0.52 16.55 34.62
C GLU A 44 0.68 16.92 36.10
N LEU A 45 0.98 15.95 36.98
CA LEU A 45 1.28 16.18 38.40
C LEU A 45 2.75 16.54 38.68
N ARG A 46 3.68 16.44 37.70
CA ARG A 46 5.11 16.66 37.92
C ARG A 46 5.76 17.80 37.13
N LEU A 47 5.12 18.36 36.09
CA LEU A 47 5.77 19.27 35.15
C LEU A 47 5.22 20.71 35.09
N TRP A 48 4.50 21.16 36.12
CA TRP A 48 4.06 22.57 36.23
C TRP A 48 5.18 23.58 36.60
N HIS A 49 6.47 23.20 36.56
CA HIS A 49 7.57 24.03 37.10
C HIS A 49 8.79 24.28 36.19
N ALA A 50 8.75 24.00 34.88
CA ALA A 50 9.92 24.25 34.02
C ALA A 50 9.58 24.91 32.67
N ASN A 51 9.63 26.25 32.72
CA ASN A 51 10.03 27.24 31.71
C ASN A 51 9.95 26.91 30.20
N MET A 52 9.21 27.75 29.48
CA MET A 52 9.13 27.84 28.02
C MET A 52 10.39 28.49 27.43
N THR A 53 11.32 27.69 26.90
CA THR A 53 12.26 28.10 25.83
C THR A 53 12.84 26.85 25.17
N ASP A 54 12.77 26.78 23.85
CA ASP A 54 13.34 25.77 22.94
C ASP A 54 13.03 24.31 23.26
N THR A 55 11.89 23.81 22.75
CA THR A 55 11.59 22.38 22.75
C THR A 55 12.56 21.67 21.80
N PRO A 56 13.44 20.77 22.28
CA PRO A 56 14.37 20.07 21.42
C PRO A 56 13.60 19.15 20.47
N LEU A 57 13.86 19.28 19.16
CA LEU A 57 13.27 18.44 18.12
C LEU A 57 13.64 16.98 18.36
N ALA A 58 12.64 16.13 18.60
CA ALA A 58 12.85 14.70 18.72
C ALA A 58 13.04 14.09 17.33
N SER A 59 14.06 13.25 17.16
CA SER A 59 14.25 12.47 15.94
C SER A 59 13.67 11.08 16.13
N LEU A 60 12.74 10.65 15.27
CA LEU A 60 12.37 9.23 15.22
C LEU A 60 13.59 8.44 14.70
N SER A 61 14.20 7.63 15.57
CA SER A 61 15.52 7.01 15.36
C SER A 61 15.61 6.10 14.12
N LEU A 62 14.47 5.63 13.60
CA LEU A 62 14.42 4.80 12.39
C LEU A 62 14.53 5.60 11.08
N THR A 63 14.21 6.91 11.08
CA THR A 63 14.17 7.72 9.84
C THR A 63 14.68 9.16 9.97
N HIS A 64 15.22 9.56 11.13
CA HIS A 64 15.72 10.93 11.38
C HIS A 64 14.72 12.02 10.98
N VAL A 65 13.42 11.81 11.25
CA VAL A 65 12.41 12.85 11.07
C VAL A 65 12.37 13.69 12.33
N HIS A 66 12.68 14.98 12.20
CA HIS A 66 12.59 15.97 13.26
C HIS A 66 11.16 16.45 13.38
N TYR A 67 10.59 16.36 14.58
CA TYR A 67 9.25 16.86 14.87
C TYR A 67 9.21 17.49 16.27
N ASN A 68 8.25 18.37 16.49
CA ASN A 68 8.01 18.96 17.80
C ASN A 68 7.12 18.00 18.62
N PRO A 69 7.63 17.41 19.72
CA PRO A 69 6.86 16.46 20.52
C PRO A 69 5.68 17.08 21.28
N SER A 70 5.65 18.41 21.46
CA SER A 70 4.55 19.13 22.10
C SER A 70 3.41 19.49 21.16
N ASP A 71 3.58 19.28 19.84
CA ASP A 71 2.56 19.51 18.82
C ASP A 71 2.03 18.18 18.24
N PRO A 72 0.77 17.81 18.49
CA PRO A 72 0.15 16.60 17.96
C PRO A 72 0.17 16.51 16.43
N LEU A 73 0.06 17.64 15.72
CA LEU A 73 0.08 17.66 14.25
C LEU A 73 1.48 17.42 13.70
N SER A 74 2.52 17.90 14.39
CA SER A 74 3.92 17.60 14.07
C SER A 74 4.23 16.11 14.25
N PHE A 75 3.73 15.52 15.35
CA PHE A 75 3.85 14.07 15.58
C PHE A 75 3.15 13.25 14.51
N LEU A 76 1.89 13.56 14.18
CA LEU A 76 1.16 12.90 13.09
C LEU A 76 1.89 13.04 11.74
N SER A 77 2.42 14.23 11.47
CA SER A 77 3.18 14.50 10.24
C SER A 77 4.46 13.67 10.15
N ALA A 78 5.12 13.39 11.28
CA ALA A 78 6.29 12.53 11.34
C ALA A 78 5.95 11.07 11.00
N TRP A 79 4.79 10.59 11.46
CA TRP A 79 4.28 9.26 11.07
C TRP A 79 3.91 9.19 9.59
N LEU A 80 3.26 10.22 9.05
CA LEU A 80 2.97 10.31 7.63
C LEU A 80 4.24 10.25 6.76
N ALA A 81 5.38 10.68 7.29
CA ALA A 81 6.66 10.58 6.60
C ALA A 81 7.19 9.13 6.44
N LEU A 82 6.64 8.18 7.20
CA LEU A 82 6.98 6.74 7.12
C LEU A 82 6.14 5.98 6.07
N VAL A 83 5.09 6.61 5.53
CA VAL A 83 4.16 5.97 4.59
C VAL A 83 4.89 5.39 3.37
N PRO A 84 5.80 6.09 2.68
CA PRO A 84 6.52 5.51 1.54
C PRO A 84 7.31 4.24 1.89
N GLN A 85 7.97 4.21 3.06
CA GLN A 85 8.71 3.04 3.53
C GLN A 85 7.76 1.88 3.84
N ALA A 86 6.65 2.15 4.51
CA ALA A 86 5.61 1.15 4.77
C ALA A 86 5.05 0.57 3.46
N LEU A 87 4.79 1.42 2.46
CA LEU A 87 4.34 1.00 1.13
C LEU A 87 5.38 0.14 0.41
N CYS A 88 6.66 0.45 0.49
CA CYS A 88 7.73 -0.42 -0.06
C CYS A 88 7.72 -1.82 0.59
N VAL A 89 7.58 -1.89 1.92
CA VAL A 89 7.45 -3.18 2.62
C VAL A 89 6.19 -3.92 2.17
N SER A 90 5.06 -3.21 2.01
CA SER A 90 3.81 -3.79 1.50
C SER A 90 3.97 -4.33 0.08
N TYR A 91 4.61 -3.59 -0.84
CA TYR A 91 4.88 -4.06 -2.21
C TYR A 91 5.70 -5.35 -2.20
N ILE A 92 6.84 -5.37 -1.51
CA ILE A 92 7.72 -6.55 -1.47
C ILE A 92 6.96 -7.75 -0.89
N THR A 93 6.22 -7.53 0.19
CA THR A 93 5.41 -8.59 0.82
C THR A 93 4.34 -9.11 -0.13
N LEU A 94 3.63 -8.22 -0.82
CA LEU A 94 2.59 -8.59 -1.79
C LEU A 94 3.18 -9.35 -2.98
N ILE A 95 4.24 -8.85 -3.59
CA ILE A 95 4.93 -9.52 -4.71
C ILE A 95 5.35 -10.92 -4.28
N TRP A 96 5.93 -11.07 -3.09
CA TRP A 96 6.34 -12.37 -2.58
C TRP A 96 5.17 -13.32 -2.32
N ALA A 97 4.10 -12.83 -1.70
CA ALA A 97 2.97 -13.63 -1.22
C ALA A 97 1.98 -13.99 -2.33
N THR A 98 1.66 -13.05 -3.22
CA THR A 98 0.65 -13.24 -4.27
C THR A 98 1.25 -13.71 -5.58
N ARG A 99 2.50 -13.31 -5.87
CA ARG A 99 3.16 -13.52 -7.17
C ARG A 99 2.36 -12.94 -8.33
N GLU A 100 1.58 -11.88 -8.08
CA GLU A 100 0.77 -11.18 -9.09
C GLU A 100 1.65 -10.21 -9.89
N VAL A 101 1.65 -10.37 -11.21
CA VAL A 101 2.45 -9.54 -12.12
C VAL A 101 2.02 -8.07 -12.05
N GLU A 102 0.74 -7.78 -11.92
CA GLU A 102 0.27 -6.39 -11.79
C GLU A 102 0.89 -5.66 -10.59
N VAL A 103 1.08 -6.35 -9.45
CA VAL A 103 1.73 -5.75 -8.27
C VAL A 103 3.21 -5.50 -8.53
N LEU A 104 3.87 -6.43 -9.23
CA LEU A 104 5.27 -6.27 -9.65
C LEU A 104 5.41 -5.10 -10.61
N LEU A 105 4.53 -4.97 -11.61
CA LEU A 105 4.52 -3.87 -12.57
C LEU A 105 4.29 -2.53 -11.87
N MET A 106 3.32 -2.46 -10.95
CA MET A 106 3.04 -1.27 -10.16
C MET A 106 4.28 -0.82 -9.36
N PHE A 107 4.96 -1.77 -8.70
CA PHE A 107 6.20 -1.51 -7.97
C PHE A 107 7.36 -1.11 -8.87
N ALA A 108 7.52 -1.75 -10.04
CA ALA A 108 8.54 -1.40 -11.01
C ALA A 108 8.39 0.06 -11.48
N GLY A 109 7.16 0.49 -11.77
CA GLY A 109 6.88 1.88 -12.10
C GLY A 109 7.08 2.84 -10.92
N GLN A 110 6.81 2.41 -9.68
CA GLN A 110 7.12 3.18 -8.47
C GLN A 110 8.62 3.44 -8.37
N MET A 111 9.45 2.42 -8.58
CA MET A 111 10.92 2.54 -8.55
C MET A 111 11.43 3.38 -9.72
N GLY A 112 10.82 3.26 -10.91
CA GLY A 112 11.10 4.15 -12.04
C GLY A 112 10.76 5.61 -11.74
N CYS A 113 9.64 5.86 -11.05
CA CYS A 113 9.24 7.19 -10.59
C CYS A 113 10.25 7.76 -9.58
N GLU A 114 10.74 6.96 -8.63
CA GLU A 114 11.79 7.39 -7.70
C GLU A 114 13.13 7.65 -8.40
N ALA A 115 13.49 6.83 -9.39
CA ALA A 115 14.66 7.08 -10.22
C ALA A 115 14.53 8.41 -10.98
N LEU A 116 13.35 8.71 -11.52
CA LEU A 116 13.08 10.01 -12.13
C LEU A 116 13.23 11.15 -11.11
N ASN A 117 12.68 11.03 -9.90
CA ASN A 117 12.85 12.04 -8.85
C ASN A 117 14.34 12.30 -8.56
N PHE A 118 15.12 11.22 -8.44
CA PHE A 118 16.55 11.27 -8.17
C PHE A 118 17.33 12.00 -9.27
N VAL A 119 16.96 11.78 -10.54
CA VAL A 119 17.53 12.47 -11.70
C VAL A 119 17.10 13.93 -11.72
N LEU A 120 15.80 14.22 -11.59
CA LEU A 120 15.27 15.59 -11.59
C LEU A 120 15.90 16.46 -10.50
N LYS A 121 16.10 15.92 -9.29
CA LYS A 121 16.80 16.62 -8.21
C LYS A 121 18.22 17.05 -8.58
N ARG A 122 18.94 16.24 -9.38
CA ARG A 122 20.30 16.55 -9.84
C ARG A 122 20.33 17.53 -10.99
N ILE A 123 19.25 17.65 -11.75
CA ILE A 123 19.12 18.62 -12.83
C ILE A 123 18.70 19.98 -12.26
N ILE A 124 17.64 20.02 -11.46
CA ILE A 124 17.02 21.26 -10.97
C ILE A 124 17.84 21.88 -9.84
N LYS A 125 18.35 21.06 -8.92
CA LYS A 125 19.19 21.48 -7.79
C LYS A 125 18.60 22.59 -6.90
N GLU A 126 17.27 22.71 -6.83
CA GLU A 126 16.62 23.73 -5.99
C GLU A 126 16.92 23.50 -4.51
N GLU A 127 17.20 24.59 -3.79
CA GLU A 127 17.45 24.58 -2.35
C GLU A 127 16.20 24.25 -1.54
N ARG A 128 16.39 23.66 -0.35
CA ARG A 128 15.30 23.45 0.60
C ARG A 128 14.95 24.75 1.36
N PRO A 129 13.81 24.81 2.06
CA PRO A 129 13.50 25.93 2.95
C PRO A 129 14.65 26.22 3.92
N LYS A 130 14.98 27.51 4.12
CA LYS A 130 16.17 27.96 4.86
C LYS A 130 16.27 27.49 6.32
N GLN A 131 15.16 27.06 6.91
CA GLN A 131 15.05 26.62 8.31
C GLN A 131 15.12 25.10 8.48
N MET A 132 15.50 24.35 7.43
CA MET A 132 15.56 22.88 7.48
C MET A 132 16.92 22.32 7.81
N PHE A 133 16.95 21.46 8.83
CA PHE A 133 18.05 20.54 9.09
C PHE A 133 17.95 19.35 8.12
N GLY A 134 18.72 19.38 7.03
CA GLY A 134 18.78 18.27 6.08
C GLY A 134 19.66 18.57 4.87
N LYS A 135 20.44 17.57 4.43
CA LYS A 135 21.29 17.68 3.23
C LYS A 135 20.50 17.31 1.96
N GLY A 136 20.79 17.98 0.84
CA GLY A 136 20.30 17.63 -0.50
C GLY A 136 19.22 18.55 -1.08
N TYR A 137 18.91 18.35 -2.37
CA TYR A 137 17.99 19.20 -3.15
C TYR A 137 16.51 19.01 -2.76
N GLY A 138 15.74 20.09 -2.85
CA GLY A 138 14.35 20.19 -2.43
C GLY A 138 13.32 19.89 -3.52
N MET A 139 13.63 20.14 -4.80
CA MET A 139 12.70 19.95 -5.91
C MET A 139 13.08 18.75 -6.79
N PRO A 140 12.12 17.88 -7.19
CA PRO A 140 10.76 17.75 -6.65
C PRO A 140 10.73 17.00 -5.31
N SER A 141 9.68 17.19 -4.50
CA SER A 141 9.52 16.42 -3.25
C SER A 141 9.33 14.93 -3.56
N SER A 142 10.21 14.08 -3.02
CA SER A 142 10.15 12.62 -3.23
C SER A 142 8.95 11.99 -2.54
N HIS A 143 8.65 12.38 -1.29
CA HIS A 143 7.47 11.89 -0.57
C HIS A 143 6.18 12.18 -1.33
N ALA A 144 6.01 13.41 -1.82
CA ALA A 144 4.83 13.81 -2.59
C ALA A 144 4.75 13.06 -3.93
N GLN A 145 5.86 12.94 -4.64
CA GLN A 145 5.93 12.20 -5.90
C GLN A 145 5.60 10.72 -5.72
N PHE A 146 6.16 10.08 -4.68
CA PHE A 146 5.95 8.66 -4.37
C PHE A 146 4.46 8.36 -4.14
N VAL A 147 3.82 9.09 -3.21
CA VAL A 147 2.43 8.83 -2.81
C VAL A 147 1.43 9.27 -3.89
N ALA A 148 1.75 10.30 -4.67
CA ALA A 148 0.93 10.70 -5.81
C ALA A 148 0.93 9.64 -6.91
N TYR A 149 2.10 9.07 -7.23
CA TYR A 149 2.18 7.92 -8.15
C TYR A 149 1.35 6.75 -7.62
N PHE A 150 1.55 6.38 -6.35
CA PHE A 150 0.86 5.25 -5.72
C PHE A 150 -0.67 5.42 -5.79
N ALA A 151 -1.17 6.57 -5.35
CA ALA A 151 -2.60 6.84 -5.31
C ALA A 151 -3.24 6.85 -6.70
N VAL A 152 -2.59 7.49 -7.68
CA VAL A 152 -3.13 7.54 -9.04
C VAL A 152 -3.06 6.18 -9.72
N TYR A 153 -1.92 5.47 -9.67
CA TYR A 153 -1.81 4.18 -10.31
C TYR A 153 -2.81 3.18 -9.73
N LEU A 154 -2.91 3.09 -8.40
CA LEU A 154 -3.83 2.18 -7.75
C LEU A 154 -5.29 2.57 -7.98
N GLY A 155 -5.60 3.88 -7.98
CA GLY A 155 -6.92 4.39 -8.35
C GLY A 155 -7.31 3.98 -9.77
N LEU A 156 -6.40 4.17 -10.74
CA LEU A 156 -6.61 3.74 -12.13
C LEU A 156 -6.80 2.22 -12.24
N PHE A 157 -6.00 1.45 -11.50
CA PHE A 157 -6.16 0.00 -11.43
C PHE A 157 -7.56 -0.39 -10.93
N LEU A 158 -7.98 0.13 -9.78
CA LEU A 158 -9.27 -0.19 -9.16
C LEU A 158 -10.47 0.20 -10.04
N LEU A 159 -10.37 1.33 -10.75
CA LEU A 159 -11.49 1.88 -11.52
C LEU A 159 -11.56 1.34 -12.96
N PHE A 160 -10.42 1.08 -13.60
CA PHE A 160 -10.37 0.79 -15.04
C PHE A 160 -9.78 -0.57 -15.40
N ARG A 161 -8.81 -1.09 -14.64
CA ARG A 161 -8.12 -2.34 -15.01
C ARG A 161 -8.66 -3.57 -14.29
N HIS A 162 -9.05 -3.42 -13.04
CA HIS A 162 -9.61 -4.51 -12.25
C HIS A 162 -11.06 -4.77 -12.69
N SER A 163 -11.25 -5.77 -13.55
CA SER A 163 -12.54 -6.12 -14.14
C SER A 163 -12.87 -7.59 -13.88
N PRO A 164 -13.34 -7.94 -12.66
CA PRO A 164 -13.77 -9.29 -12.35
C PRO A 164 -14.95 -9.72 -13.24
N THR A 165 -14.90 -10.96 -13.70
CA THR A 165 -15.79 -11.52 -14.73
C THR A 165 -17.30 -11.36 -14.38
N PRO A 166 -18.19 -11.01 -15.34
CA PRO A 166 -19.59 -10.61 -15.08
C PRO A 166 -20.54 -11.67 -14.50
N SER A 167 -20.09 -12.93 -14.33
CA SER A 167 -20.91 -13.95 -13.66
C SER A 167 -21.14 -13.65 -12.18
N GLN A 168 -20.36 -12.71 -11.63
CA GLN A 168 -20.60 -12.04 -10.36
C GLN A 168 -21.23 -10.69 -10.70
N SER A 169 -22.51 -10.50 -10.39
CA SER A 169 -23.24 -9.27 -10.73
C SER A 169 -22.43 -8.05 -10.32
N VAL A 170 -22.14 -7.16 -11.27
CA VAL A 170 -21.50 -5.87 -11.00
C VAL A 170 -22.52 -5.01 -10.25
N SER A 171 -22.65 -5.27 -8.95
CA SER A 171 -23.49 -4.46 -8.09
C SER A 171 -22.93 -3.04 -8.10
N PRO A 172 -23.76 -2.00 -8.28
CA PRO A 172 -23.32 -0.59 -8.18
C PRO A 172 -22.56 -0.31 -6.86
N PHE A 173 -22.79 -1.14 -5.84
CA PHE A 173 -22.05 -1.14 -4.59
C PHE A 173 -20.54 -1.40 -4.74
N HIS A 174 -20.11 -2.31 -5.64
CA HIS A 174 -18.68 -2.59 -5.85
C HIS A 174 -17.96 -1.41 -6.52
N LEU A 175 -18.61 -0.75 -7.46
CA LEU A 175 -18.08 0.47 -8.08
C LEU A 175 -17.96 1.60 -7.05
N LEU A 176 -18.97 1.77 -6.19
CA LEU A 176 -18.95 2.75 -5.11
C LEU A 176 -17.79 2.50 -4.14
N ILE A 177 -17.55 1.25 -3.75
CA ILE A 177 -16.40 0.89 -2.89
C ILE A 177 -15.08 1.26 -3.58
N ARG A 178 -14.91 0.91 -4.85
CA ARG A 178 -13.67 1.22 -5.61
C ARG A 178 -13.44 2.73 -5.71
N LEU A 179 -14.51 3.49 -5.95
CA LEU A 179 -14.46 4.95 -5.98
C LEU A 179 -14.09 5.51 -4.60
N ALA A 180 -14.72 5.02 -3.53
CA ALA A 180 -14.40 5.44 -2.17
C ALA A 180 -12.95 5.13 -1.79
N LEU A 181 -12.43 3.97 -2.19
CA LEU A 181 -11.02 3.60 -2.03
C LEU A 181 -10.10 4.54 -2.81
N ALA A 182 -10.40 4.83 -4.08
CA ALA A 182 -9.63 5.77 -4.89
C ALA A 182 -9.60 7.18 -4.29
N VAL A 183 -10.73 7.67 -3.78
CA VAL A 183 -10.80 8.95 -3.05
C VAL A 183 -9.97 8.89 -1.78
N GLY A 184 -10.08 7.82 -1.00
CA GLY A 184 -9.28 7.62 0.22
C GLY A 184 -7.77 7.64 -0.05
N LEU A 185 -7.33 7.03 -1.16
CA LEU A 185 -5.93 7.07 -1.60
C LEU A 185 -5.47 8.51 -1.90
N CYS A 186 -6.28 9.29 -2.61
CA CYS A 186 -5.98 10.70 -2.90
C CYS A 186 -5.91 11.55 -1.62
N VAL A 187 -6.82 11.31 -0.67
CA VAL A 187 -6.82 11.99 0.64
C VAL A 187 -5.55 11.64 1.43
N GLY A 188 -5.20 10.36 1.50
CA GLY A 188 -3.97 9.90 2.17
C GLY A 188 -2.69 10.46 1.54
N ALA A 189 -2.60 10.46 0.21
CA ALA A 189 -1.49 11.06 -0.52
C ALA A 189 -1.37 12.57 -0.26
N SER A 190 -2.51 13.27 -0.23
CA SER A 190 -2.56 14.71 0.09
C SER A 190 -2.11 14.98 1.52
N ALA A 191 -2.51 14.15 2.50
CA ALA A 191 -2.07 14.27 3.88
C ALA A 191 -0.54 14.13 4.00
N VAL A 192 0.06 13.13 3.33
CA VAL A 192 1.52 12.95 3.30
C VAL A 192 2.21 14.12 2.61
N ALA A 193 1.67 14.64 1.52
CA ALA A 193 2.24 15.78 0.80
C ALA A 193 2.22 17.07 1.64
N ILE A 194 1.08 17.37 2.29
CA ILE A 194 0.90 18.53 3.16
C ILE A 194 1.79 18.43 4.40
N SER A 195 1.98 17.22 4.96
CA SER A 195 2.86 17.01 6.12
C SER A 195 4.31 17.45 5.85
N ARG A 196 4.77 17.39 4.59
CA ARG A 196 6.11 17.84 4.18
C ARG A 196 6.25 19.37 4.21
N ILE A 197 5.16 20.08 3.95
CA ILE A 197 5.08 21.54 4.06
C ILE A 197 5.00 21.90 5.55
N TYR A 198 4.14 21.21 6.30
CA TYR A 198 3.92 21.45 7.73
C TYR A 198 5.21 21.31 8.55
N LEU A 199 5.96 20.24 8.32
CA LEU A 199 7.26 20.01 8.97
C LEU A 199 8.40 20.85 8.37
N ASN A 200 8.10 21.81 7.49
CA ASN A 200 9.03 22.70 6.83
C ASN A 200 10.06 22.01 5.90
N TYR A 201 9.92 20.72 5.61
CA TYR A 201 10.88 19.96 4.77
C TYR A 201 10.91 20.43 3.31
N HIS A 202 9.79 20.93 2.80
CA HIS A 202 9.62 21.34 1.40
C HIS A 202 8.73 22.57 1.28
N THR A 203 8.96 23.37 0.24
CA THR A 203 8.03 24.45 -0.14
C THR A 203 6.79 23.89 -0.84
N PRO A 204 5.66 24.63 -0.89
CA PRO A 204 4.50 24.22 -1.67
C PRO A 204 4.82 23.96 -3.15
N LYS A 205 5.71 24.78 -3.75
CA LYS A 205 6.15 24.58 -5.15
C LYS A 205 6.84 23.23 -5.36
N GLN A 206 7.72 22.84 -4.43
CA GLN A 206 8.44 21.56 -4.48
C GLN A 206 7.50 20.37 -4.33
N VAL A 207 6.50 20.49 -3.47
CA VAL A 207 5.47 19.47 -3.26
C VAL A 207 4.57 19.35 -4.49
N LEU A 208 4.08 20.45 -5.05
CA LEU A 208 3.25 20.45 -6.26
C LEU A 208 4.00 19.86 -7.47
N ALA A 209 5.28 20.20 -7.63
CA ALA A 209 6.11 19.61 -8.68
C ALA A 209 6.31 18.09 -8.49
N GLY A 210 6.47 17.64 -7.24
CA GLY A 210 6.50 16.23 -6.91
C GLY A 210 5.19 15.53 -7.25
N CYS A 211 4.05 16.07 -6.83
CA CYS A 211 2.74 15.55 -7.18
C CYS A 211 2.56 15.46 -8.70
N GLY A 212 2.86 16.54 -9.43
CA GLY A 212 2.75 16.57 -10.89
C GLY A 212 3.61 15.51 -11.57
N ALA A 213 4.88 15.36 -11.17
CA ALA A 213 5.76 14.32 -11.68
C ALA A 213 5.23 12.91 -11.36
N GLY A 214 4.74 12.69 -10.14
CA GLY A 214 4.19 11.40 -9.70
C GLY A 214 2.95 11.00 -10.49
N ILE A 215 2.01 11.94 -10.66
CA ILE A 215 0.79 11.76 -11.47
C ILE A 215 1.16 11.46 -12.93
N GLY A 216 2.05 12.25 -13.53
CA GLY A 216 2.51 12.05 -14.90
C GLY A 216 3.16 10.67 -15.10
N CYS A 217 4.04 10.27 -14.18
CA CYS A 217 4.63 8.93 -14.19
C CYS A 217 3.58 7.82 -14.07
N ALA A 218 2.58 7.99 -13.20
CA ALA A 218 1.53 6.98 -13.02
C ALA A 218 0.73 6.77 -14.30
N PHE A 219 0.28 7.85 -14.95
CA PHE A 219 -0.43 7.76 -16.23
C PHE A 219 0.46 7.16 -17.32
N ALA A 220 1.70 7.63 -17.47
CA ALA A 220 2.62 7.12 -18.47
C ALA A 220 2.89 5.61 -18.28
N TRP A 221 3.18 5.18 -17.05
CA TRP A 221 3.44 3.78 -16.74
C TRP A 221 2.17 2.91 -16.87
N PHE A 222 1.00 3.45 -16.51
CA PHE A 222 -0.27 2.77 -16.71
C PHE A 222 -0.57 2.54 -18.20
N LEU A 223 -0.25 3.50 -19.06
CA LEU A 223 -0.37 3.35 -20.53
C LEU A 223 0.66 2.36 -21.09
N VAL A 224 1.90 2.41 -20.63
CA VAL A 224 2.94 1.42 -21.02
C VAL A 224 2.49 0.01 -20.66
N THR A 225 2.04 -0.21 -19.42
CA THR A 225 1.56 -1.52 -18.98
C THR A 225 0.29 -1.96 -19.72
N ALA A 226 -0.60 -1.03 -20.09
CA ALA A 226 -1.73 -1.34 -20.96
C ALA A 226 -1.25 -1.78 -22.36
N PHE A 227 -0.30 -1.07 -22.96
CA PHE A 227 0.31 -1.45 -24.24
C PHE A 227 0.92 -2.86 -24.18
N LEU A 228 1.73 -3.15 -23.14
CA LEU A 228 2.34 -4.47 -22.92
C LEU A 228 1.30 -5.60 -22.84
N ARG A 229 0.15 -5.31 -22.21
CA ARG A 229 -0.97 -6.25 -22.10
C ARG A 229 -1.67 -6.47 -23.44
N THR A 230 -1.92 -5.42 -24.20
CA THR A 230 -2.60 -5.53 -25.51
C THR A 230 -1.78 -6.24 -26.59
N HIS A 231 -0.46 -6.34 -26.42
CA HIS A 231 0.44 -7.04 -27.35
C HIS A 231 0.85 -8.42 -26.82
N ASP A 232 0.19 -8.93 -25.79
CA ASP A 232 0.45 -10.22 -25.15
C ASP A 232 1.90 -10.38 -24.61
N TRP A 233 2.62 -9.28 -24.39
CA TRP A 233 3.98 -9.33 -23.83
C TRP A 233 3.99 -9.79 -22.37
N ILE A 234 2.90 -9.54 -21.64
CA ILE A 234 2.72 -10.04 -20.28
C ILE A 234 2.58 -11.56 -20.28
N ASP A 235 1.73 -12.11 -21.16
CA ASP A 235 1.54 -13.56 -21.28
C ASP A 235 2.81 -14.25 -21.78
N TRP A 236 3.46 -13.69 -22.81
CA TRP A 236 4.78 -14.14 -23.24
C TRP A 236 5.80 -14.16 -22.10
N THR A 237 5.80 -13.13 -21.23
CA THR A 237 6.69 -13.08 -20.07
C THR A 237 6.32 -14.14 -19.02
N LEU A 238 5.05 -14.45 -18.84
CA LEU A 238 4.56 -15.48 -17.92
C LEU A 238 4.91 -16.90 -18.37
N ASP A 239 5.01 -17.14 -19.67
CA ASP A 239 5.40 -18.42 -20.28
C ASP A 239 6.91 -18.72 -20.17
N LEU A 240 7.72 -17.73 -19.81
CA LEU A 240 9.15 -17.94 -19.57
C LEU A 240 9.37 -18.92 -18.41
N THR A 241 10.35 -19.81 -18.56
CA THR A 241 10.68 -20.85 -17.57
C THR A 241 10.90 -20.30 -16.16
N LEU A 242 11.50 -19.11 -16.05
CA LEU A 242 11.72 -18.45 -14.76
C LEU A 242 10.39 -18.03 -14.12
N SER A 243 9.50 -17.40 -14.88
CA SER A 243 8.19 -16.94 -14.43
C SER A 243 7.32 -18.11 -13.96
N THR A 244 7.31 -19.22 -14.72
CA THR A 244 6.60 -20.45 -14.34
C THR A 244 7.19 -21.07 -13.07
N ARG A 245 8.52 -21.16 -12.94
CA ARG A 245 9.18 -21.67 -11.73
C ARG A 245 8.90 -20.81 -10.50
N LEU A 246 8.84 -19.49 -10.68
CA LEU A 246 8.50 -18.53 -9.64
C LEU A 246 6.99 -18.43 -9.38
N ARG A 247 6.17 -19.15 -10.16
CA ARG A 247 4.70 -19.17 -10.09
C ARG A 247 4.09 -17.78 -10.21
N LEU A 248 4.66 -16.95 -11.08
CA LEU A 248 4.07 -15.67 -11.42
C LEU A 248 2.73 -15.90 -12.14
N ARG A 249 1.77 -15.03 -11.86
CA ARG A 249 0.42 -15.10 -12.43
C ARG A 249 -0.20 -13.70 -12.51
N ASP A 250 -1.30 -13.59 -13.22
CA ASP A 250 -1.97 -12.30 -13.43
C ASP A 250 -3.49 -12.42 -13.26
N LEU A 251 -3.90 -12.89 -12.07
CA LEU A 251 -5.31 -13.16 -11.76
C LEU A 251 -6.02 -11.93 -11.20
N VAL A 252 -5.28 -11.03 -10.53
CA VAL A 252 -5.86 -9.85 -9.86
C VAL A 252 -6.56 -8.89 -10.82
N VAL A 253 -6.31 -9.00 -12.13
CA VAL A 253 -6.97 -8.21 -13.17
C VAL A 253 -8.39 -8.71 -13.44
N SER A 254 -8.59 -10.03 -13.49
CA SER A 254 -9.82 -10.70 -13.94
C SER A 254 -10.63 -11.35 -12.82
N GLU A 255 -10.08 -11.45 -11.61
CA GLU A 255 -10.71 -12.12 -10.47
C GLU A 255 -10.63 -11.27 -9.19
N ASP A 256 -11.68 -11.34 -8.36
CA ASP A 256 -11.53 -11.05 -6.94
C ASP A 256 -10.92 -12.27 -6.25
N LEU A 257 -9.66 -12.15 -5.82
CA LEU A 257 -8.91 -13.24 -5.19
C LEU A 257 -9.59 -13.77 -3.91
N THR A 258 -10.32 -12.92 -3.20
CA THR A 258 -11.04 -13.28 -1.97
C THR A 258 -12.22 -14.17 -2.31
N GLU A 259 -13.03 -13.72 -3.27
CA GLU A 259 -14.23 -14.42 -3.71
C GLU A 259 -13.87 -15.73 -4.43
N ALA A 260 -12.89 -15.70 -5.33
CA ALA A 260 -12.37 -16.90 -5.99
C ALA A 260 -11.77 -17.90 -4.98
N GLY A 261 -11.17 -17.41 -3.90
CA GLY A 261 -10.72 -18.24 -2.78
C GLY A 261 -11.88 -18.89 -2.02
N TRP A 262 -12.92 -18.12 -1.71
CA TRP A 262 -14.13 -18.58 -1.03
C TRP A 262 -14.89 -19.64 -1.82
N GLN A 263 -15.15 -19.39 -3.10
CA GLN A 263 -15.88 -20.31 -3.98
C GLN A 263 -15.15 -21.66 -4.09
N ARG A 264 -13.83 -21.66 -4.32
CA ARG A 264 -13.01 -22.89 -4.34
C ARG A 264 -13.05 -23.65 -3.02
N TRP A 265 -13.08 -22.94 -1.88
CA TRP A 265 -13.22 -23.57 -0.57
C TRP A 265 -14.60 -24.20 -0.38
N GLU A 266 -15.66 -23.50 -0.79
CA GLU A 266 -17.04 -23.97 -0.66
C GLU A 266 -17.32 -25.20 -1.54
N GLU A 267 -16.83 -25.20 -2.79
CA GLU A 267 -16.93 -26.33 -3.71
C GLU A 267 -16.28 -27.59 -3.13
N LYS A 268 -15.05 -27.46 -2.60
CA LYS A 268 -14.36 -28.58 -1.93
C LYS A 268 -15.16 -29.12 -0.75
N ARG A 269 -15.84 -28.26 0.02
CA ARG A 269 -16.69 -28.68 1.14
C ARG A 269 -17.94 -29.40 0.65
N LYS A 270 -18.61 -28.90 -0.41
CA LYS A 270 -19.77 -29.54 -1.04
C LYS A 270 -19.41 -30.93 -1.58
N LEU A 271 -18.28 -31.07 -2.26
CA LEU A 271 -17.77 -32.37 -2.75
C LEU A 271 -17.48 -33.35 -1.60
N LYS A 272 -16.81 -32.90 -0.53
CA LYS A 272 -16.53 -33.75 0.64
C LYS A 272 -17.81 -34.26 1.31
N ARG A 273 -18.84 -33.42 1.41
CA ARG A 273 -20.15 -33.80 1.97
C ARG A 273 -20.86 -34.85 1.09
N ARG A 274 -20.87 -34.67 -0.23
CA ARG A 274 -21.44 -35.65 -1.20
C ARG A 274 -20.73 -37.00 -1.15
N GLY A 275 -19.40 -37.01 -1.02
CA GLY A 275 -18.62 -38.24 -0.89
C GLY A 275 -18.92 -39.03 0.39
N HIS A 276 -19.16 -38.34 1.52
CA HIS A 276 -19.55 -39.00 2.78
C HIS A 276 -20.93 -39.67 2.68
N THR A 277 -21.94 -38.98 2.14
CA THR A 277 -23.29 -39.55 1.99
C THR A 277 -23.32 -40.74 1.02
N SER A 278 -22.54 -40.71 -0.06
CA SER A 278 -22.42 -41.86 -0.99
C SER A 278 -21.61 -43.05 -0.45
N SER A 279 -20.84 -42.90 0.63
CA SER A 279 -20.18 -44.02 1.32
C SER A 279 -21.07 -44.64 2.40
N ALA A 280 -21.86 -43.82 3.10
CA ALA A 280 -22.78 -44.27 4.15
C ALA A 280 -23.93 -45.13 3.59
N HIS A 281 -24.37 -44.88 2.36
CA HIS A 281 -25.39 -45.71 1.69
C HIS A 281 -24.87 -47.02 1.10
N ARG A 282 -23.55 -47.27 1.12
CA ARG A 282 -22.94 -48.43 0.45
C ARG A 282 -22.67 -49.63 1.36
N PHE A 283 -23.03 -49.54 2.64
CA PHE A 283 -23.04 -50.67 3.55
C PHE A 283 -24.47 -51.20 3.67
N PRO A 284 -24.84 -52.30 2.98
CA PRO A 284 -26.03 -53.04 3.36
C PRO A 284 -25.78 -53.60 4.76
N LYS A 285 -26.77 -53.44 5.65
CA LYS A 285 -26.80 -54.22 6.89
C LYS A 285 -26.84 -55.69 6.47
N SER A 286 -25.78 -56.43 6.76
CA SER A 286 -25.80 -57.88 6.70
C SER A 286 -26.64 -58.34 7.90
N ASP A 287 -27.87 -58.76 7.61
CA ASP A 287 -28.71 -59.54 8.53
C ASP A 287 -28.17 -60.97 8.65
#